data_AF-A0A926QKY1-F1
#
_entry.id   AF-A0A926QKY1-F1
#
_cell.length_a   1.000
_cell.length_b   1.000
_cell.length_c   1.000
_cell.angle_alpha   90.00
_cell.angle_beta   90.00
_cell.angle_gamma   90.00
#
_symmetry.space_group_name_H-M   'P 1'
#
loop_
_entity.id
_entity.type
_entity.pdbx_description
1 polymer ?
#
loop_
_entity_poly.entity_id
_entity_poly.type
_entity_poly.pdbx_seq_one_letter_code
_entity_poly.pdbx_strand_id
1 'polypeptide(L)'
;MGIKFGREYKDIVADFMRGIALVDGYYDLFEMTEEEWQELTIQEQEECLRTLADDIFYGLGSSPVIQVGVGSVRHDPNNHVLKVHDGEKLVSVIYLV
;
A
#
# COMPACT_ATOMS: atom_id res chain seq x y z
N MET A 1 -0.50 7.17 16.47
CA MET A 1 0.10 8.51 16.19
C MET A 1 0.47 8.47 14.71
N GLY A 2 -0.01 9.37 13.85
CA GLY A 2 0.13 9.19 12.38
C GLY A 2 1.57 9.23 11.86
N ILE A 3 1.78 8.72 10.64
CA ILE A 3 3.06 8.84 9.93
C ILE A 3 3.35 10.31 9.64
N LYS A 4 4.59 10.73 9.83
CA LYS A 4 5.05 12.08 9.46
C LYS A 4 5.53 12.08 8.01
N PHE A 5 5.07 13.05 7.23
CA PHE A 5 5.45 13.25 5.83
C PHE A 5 5.57 14.75 5.54
N GLY A 6 6.39 15.11 4.55
CA GLY A 6 6.73 16.48 4.16
C GLY A 6 6.37 16.85 2.73
N ARG A 7 5.75 15.95 1.97
CA ARG A 7 5.25 16.21 0.60
C ARG A 7 3.74 16.01 0.50
N GLU A 8 3.17 16.35 -0.66
CA GLU A 8 1.73 16.25 -0.92
C GLU A 8 1.20 14.83 -0.69
N TYR A 9 0.20 14.70 0.19
CA TYR A 9 -0.36 13.41 0.58
C TYR A 9 -0.92 12.63 -0.60
N LYS A 10 -1.63 13.31 -1.51
CA LYS A 10 -2.17 12.71 -2.75
C LYS A 10 -1.08 12.03 -3.59
N ASP A 11 0.12 12.60 -3.63
CA ASP A 11 1.22 12.07 -4.42
C ASP A 11 1.83 10.86 -3.69
N ILE A 12 1.92 10.89 -2.35
CA ILE A 12 2.33 9.74 -1.53
C ILE A 12 1.37 8.57 -1.76
N VAL A 13 0.07 8.81 -1.69
CA VAL A 13 -0.95 7.78 -1.91
C VAL A 13 -0.86 7.24 -3.33
N ALA A 14 -0.69 8.08 -4.35
CA ALA A 14 -0.53 7.62 -5.74
C ALA A 14 0.73 6.75 -5.94
N ASP A 15 1.87 7.11 -5.34
CA ASP A 15 3.08 6.27 -5.34
C ASP A 15 2.83 4.96 -4.60
N PHE A 16 2.09 5.02 -3.51
CA PHE A 16 1.85 3.89 -2.64
C PHE A 16 0.87 2.88 -3.26
N MET A 17 -0.20 3.34 -3.89
CA MET A 17 -1.10 2.52 -4.71
C MET A 17 -0.31 1.73 -5.76
N ARG A 18 0.58 2.41 -6.50
CA ARG A 18 1.46 1.76 -7.49
C ARG A 18 2.39 0.73 -6.85
N GLY A 19 2.86 0.97 -5.62
CA GLY A 19 3.66 0.02 -4.87
C GLY A 19 2.88 -1.22 -4.44
N ILE A 20 1.67 -1.04 -3.90
CA ILE A 20 0.78 -2.13 -3.45
C ILE A 20 0.37 -3.01 -4.63
N ALA A 21 0.05 -2.42 -5.78
CA ALA A 21 -0.33 -3.16 -6.99
C ALA A 21 0.79 -4.08 -7.55
N LEU A 22 2.02 -3.98 -7.04
CA LEU A 22 3.12 -4.90 -7.38
C LEU A 22 3.21 -6.12 -6.47
N VAL A 23 2.42 -6.17 -5.40
CA VAL A 23 2.42 -7.27 -4.43
C VAL A 23 1.39 -8.31 -4.84
N ASP A 24 1.78 -9.57 -4.94
CA ASP A 24 0.83 -10.61 -5.32
C ASP A 24 -0.23 -10.84 -4.23
N GLY A 25 -1.49 -11.04 -4.64
CA GLY A 25 -2.62 -11.23 -3.73
C GLY A 25 -3.07 -9.99 -2.93
N TYR A 26 -2.74 -8.76 -3.36
CA TYR A 26 -3.16 -7.55 -2.62
C TYR A 26 -4.70 -7.40 -2.53
N TYR A 27 -5.45 -8.01 -3.44
CA TYR A 27 -6.91 -8.01 -3.45
C TYR A 27 -7.53 -8.85 -2.32
N ASP A 28 -6.77 -9.78 -1.72
CA ASP A 28 -7.22 -10.60 -0.58
C ASP A 28 -7.66 -9.74 0.62
N LEU A 29 -7.15 -8.51 0.75
CA LEU A 29 -7.53 -7.57 1.82
C LEU A 29 -8.94 -7.03 1.66
N PHE A 30 -9.52 -7.13 0.47
CA PHE A 30 -10.93 -6.82 0.22
C PHE A 30 -11.84 -8.04 0.41
N GLU A 31 -11.31 -9.17 0.88
CA GLU A 31 -12.01 -10.46 0.94
C GLU A 31 -12.53 -10.92 -0.44
N MET A 32 -11.83 -10.52 -1.50
CA MET A 32 -12.14 -10.84 -2.89
C MET A 32 -11.17 -11.89 -3.43
N THR A 33 -11.69 -12.77 -4.28
CA THR A 33 -10.89 -13.62 -5.17
C THR A 33 -10.28 -12.81 -6.31
N GLU A 34 -9.29 -13.40 -7.01
CA GLU A 34 -8.71 -12.77 -8.20
C GLU A 34 -9.79 -12.57 -9.27
N GLU A 35 -10.68 -13.55 -9.46
CA GLU A 35 -11.77 -13.46 -10.43
C GLU A 35 -12.72 -12.30 -10.12
N GLU A 36 -13.16 -12.15 -8.86
CA GLU A 36 -14.02 -11.05 -8.42
C GLU A 36 -13.33 -9.70 -8.60
N TRP A 37 -12.02 -9.63 -8.35
CA TRP A 37 -11.25 -8.41 -8.59
C TRP A 37 -11.18 -8.05 -10.08
N GLN A 38 -11.01 -9.05 -10.97
CA GLN A 38 -10.97 -8.83 -12.42
C GLN A 38 -12.34 -8.47 -13.02
N GLU A 39 -13.44 -8.76 -12.32
CA GLU A 39 -14.78 -8.30 -12.73
C GLU A 39 -15.00 -6.81 -12.51
N LEU A 40 -14.22 -6.18 -11.62
CA LEU A 40 -14.28 -4.74 -11.38
C LEU A 40 -13.72 -3.97 -12.59
N THR A 41 -14.34 -2.83 -12.87
CA THR A 41 -13.78 -1.87 -13.82
C THR A 41 -12.48 -1.29 -13.29
N ILE A 42 -11.63 -0.78 -14.19
CA ILE A 42 -10.37 -0.12 -13.81
C ILE A 42 -10.61 1.01 -12.81
N GLN A 43 -11.72 1.74 -12.95
CA GLN A 43 -12.08 2.84 -12.04
C GLN A 43 -12.43 2.32 -10.64
N GLU A 44 -13.20 1.25 -10.54
CA GLU A 44 -13.52 0.61 -9.25
C GLU A 44 -12.26 0.03 -8.59
N GLN A 45 -11.38 -0.63 -9.37
CA GLN A 45 -10.10 -1.12 -8.87
C GLN A 45 -9.22 0.01 -8.33
N GLU A 46 -9.15 1.14 -9.03
CA GLU A 46 -8.41 2.33 -8.58
C GLU A 46 -9.00 2.92 -7.28
N GLU A 47 -10.32 3.00 -7.15
CA GLU A 47 -10.99 3.48 -5.94
C GLU A 47 -10.79 2.55 -4.74
N CYS A 48 -10.91 1.23 -4.95
CA CYS A 48 -10.61 0.22 -3.94
C CYS A 48 -9.15 0.34 -3.49
N LEU A 49 -8.20 0.35 -4.43
CA LEU A 49 -6.77 0.42 -4.15
C LEU A 49 -6.40 1.72 -3.42
N ARG A 50 -7.04 2.84 -3.77
CA ARG A 50 -6.86 4.11 -3.06
C ARG A 50 -7.30 4.02 -1.61
N THR A 51 -8.48 3.46 -1.37
CA THR A 51 -9.03 3.24 -0.03
C THR A 51 -8.11 2.33 0.79
N LEU A 52 -7.63 1.23 0.22
CA LEU A 52 -6.68 0.33 0.87
C LEU A 52 -5.34 1.01 1.19
N ALA A 53 -4.82 1.81 0.25
CA ALA A 53 -3.59 2.55 0.47
C ALA A 53 -3.73 3.55 1.64
N ASP A 54 -4.87 4.26 1.73
CA ASP A 54 -5.20 5.14 2.85
C ASP A 54 -5.26 4.37 4.19
N ASP A 55 -5.94 3.21 4.21
CA ASP A 55 -6.09 2.38 5.40
C ASP A 55 -4.75 1.81 5.90
N ILE A 56 -3.93 1.28 4.98
CA ILE A 56 -2.60 0.78 5.32
C ILE A 56 -1.71 1.94 5.80
N PHE A 57 -1.76 3.09 5.14
CA PHE A 57 -0.97 4.26 5.56
C PHE A 57 -1.34 4.71 6.97
N TYR A 58 -2.64 4.74 7.29
CA TYR A 58 -3.10 5.06 8.63
C TYR A 58 -2.68 4.00 9.66
N GLY A 59 -2.87 2.72 9.33
CA GLY A 59 -2.48 1.60 10.18
C GLY A 59 -0.98 1.57 10.48
N LEU A 60 -0.15 1.95 9.50
CA LEU A 60 1.30 2.05 9.63
C LEU A 60 1.78 3.09 10.66
N GLY A 61 0.92 4.05 11.02
CA GLY A 61 1.17 4.96 12.15
C GLY A 61 1.10 4.28 13.52
N SER A 62 0.45 3.11 13.61
CA SER A 62 0.31 2.36 14.88
C SER A 62 1.11 1.05 14.87
N SER A 63 1.17 0.36 13.72
CA SER A 63 1.99 -0.85 13.52
C SER A 63 3.03 -0.57 12.44
N PRO A 64 4.34 -0.70 12.70
CA PRO A 64 5.37 -0.36 11.71
C PRO A 64 5.40 -1.31 10.49
N VAL A 65 4.69 -2.44 10.57
CA VAL A 65 4.58 -3.43 9.51
C VAL A 65 3.13 -3.86 9.36
N ILE A 66 2.66 -3.91 8.12
CA ILE A 66 1.34 -4.43 7.73
C ILE A 66 1.55 -5.49 6.64
N GLN A 67 0.87 -6.63 6.76
CA GLN A 67 0.89 -7.69 5.74
C GLN A 67 -0.08 -7.33 4.61
N VAL A 68 0.33 -7.59 3.37
CA VAL A 68 -0.46 -7.32 2.17
C VAL A 68 -0.29 -8.50 1.22
N GLY A 69 -1.35 -9.27 0.97
CA GLY A 69 -1.26 -10.49 0.16
C GLY A 69 -0.15 -11.43 0.64
N VAL A 70 0.75 -11.81 -0.26
CA VAL A 70 1.95 -12.61 0.07
C VAL A 70 3.13 -11.78 0.58
N GLY A 71 3.00 -10.46 0.60
CA GLY A 71 4.05 -9.50 0.90
C GLY A 71 3.79 -8.64 2.14
N SER A 72 4.57 -7.57 2.30
CA SER A 72 4.43 -6.65 3.45
C SER A 72 4.81 -5.21 3.12
N VAL A 73 4.14 -4.26 3.78
CA VAL A 73 4.55 -2.86 3.80
C VAL A 73 5.16 -2.53 5.14
N ARG A 74 6.31 -1.85 5.12
CA ARG A 74 7.07 -1.45 6.31
C ARG A 74 7.32 0.05 6.30
N HIS A 75 7.03 0.71 7.41
CA HIS A 75 7.39 2.12 7.61
C HIS A 75 8.78 2.22 8.24
N ASP A 76 9.67 2.95 7.57
CA ASP A 76 11.02 3.27 8.04
C ASP A 76 11.12 4.77 8.39
N PRO A 77 10.85 5.14 9.65
CA PRO A 77 10.81 6.54 10.06
C PRO A 77 12.18 7.22 10.06
N ASN A 78 13.28 6.44 10.11
CA ASN A 78 14.65 6.99 10.10
C ASN A 78 15.04 7.48 8.70
N ASN A 79 14.51 6.85 7.67
CA ASN A 79 14.76 7.20 6.27
C ASN A 79 13.59 7.93 5.62
N HIS A 80 12.49 8.16 6.34
CA HIS A 80 11.27 8.78 5.83
C HIS A 80 10.71 8.06 4.60
N VAL A 81 10.66 6.72 4.64
CA VAL A 81 10.16 5.91 3.52
C VAL A 81 9.17 4.83 3.96
N LEU A 82 8.30 4.44 3.04
CA LEU A 82 7.58 3.17 3.09
C LEU A 82 8.26 2.18 2.15
N LYS A 83 8.46 0.95 2.60
CA LYS A 83 9.07 -0.13 1.84
C LYS A 83 8.03 -1.20 1.58
N VAL A 84 7.73 -1.45 0.32
CA VAL A 84 6.79 -2.48 -0.12
C VAL A 84 7.56 -3.71 -0.58
N HIS A 85 7.25 -4.85 0.02
CA HIS A 85 7.85 -6.13 -0.31
C HIS A 85 6.78 -7.05 -0.90
N ASP A 86 7.15 -7.77 -1.94
CA ASP A 86 6.41 -8.91 -2.49
C ASP A 86 7.14 -10.19 -2.05
N GLY A 87 6.56 -10.90 -1.07
CA GLY A 87 7.31 -11.88 -0.26
C GLY A 87 8.55 -11.27 0.39
N GLU A 88 9.73 -11.79 0.04
CA GLU A 88 11.04 -11.30 0.52
C GLU A 88 11.64 -10.19 -0.36
N LYS A 89 11.07 -9.93 -1.54
CA LYS A 89 11.63 -9.00 -2.53
C LYS A 89 11.11 -7.59 -2.29
N LEU A 90 12.01 -6.62 -2.09
CA LEU A 90 11.64 -5.20 -2.11
C LEU A 90 11.26 -4.78 -3.52
N VAL A 91 9.99 -4.41 -3.75
CA VAL A 91 9.44 -4.04 -5.06
C VAL A 91 9.21 -2.54 -5.22
N SER A 92 8.97 -1.81 -4.13
CA SER A 92 8.78 -0.36 -4.18
C SER A 92 9.26 0.34 -2.91
N VAL A 93 9.72 1.58 -3.07
CA VAL A 93 10.11 2.47 -1.98
C VAL A 93 9.43 3.82 -2.21
N ILE A 94 8.59 4.23 -1.27
CA ILE A 94 7.83 5.48 -1.33
C ILE A 94 8.48 6.47 -0.39
N TYR A 95 8.95 7.59 -0.92
CA TYR A 95 9.53 8.68 -0.13
C TYR A 95 8.44 9.60 0.42
N LEU A 96 8.53 9.89 1.72
CA LEU A 96 7.56 10.69 2.45
C LEU A 96 7.93 12.17 2.51
N VAL A 97 9.13 12.55 2.06
CA VAL A 97 9.68 13.92 2.08
C VAL A 97 10.31 14.28 0.75
#